data_AF-A0A3E1EL13-F1
#
_entry.id   AF-A0A3E1EL13-F1
#
_cell.length_a   1.000
_cell.length_b   1.000
_cell.length_c   1.000
_cell.angle_alpha   90.00
_cell.angle_beta   90.00
_cell.angle_gamma   90.00
#
_symmetry.space_group_name_H-M   'P 1'
#
loop_
_entity.id
_entity.type
_entity.pdbx_description
1 polymer ?
#
loop_
_entity_poly.entity_id
_entity_poly.type
_entity_poly.pdbx_seq_one_letter_code
_entity_poly.pdbx_strand_id
1 'polypeptide(L)'
;MFSFCEAWLDCLARHDFHAASDLIVRDGHHQWTPELIERLFSNYGRTEPLRSGRKCAVTSPDLAIGVPSLSRLQVDDDDDVCTGEVHSRYPFAVYWFLDGPSHKGALGWLHLDYPLDGQWSDLSSIFDIVPRSGQHAFDLERIEVM
;
A
#
# COMPACT_ATOMS: atom_id res chain seq x y z
N MET A 1 -14.89 0.04 -3.12
CA MET A 1 -13.46 -0.05 -3.47
C MET A 1 -12.71 1.24 -3.15
N PHE A 2 -13.24 2.41 -3.56
CA PHE A 2 -12.57 3.71 -3.50
C PHE A 2 -12.29 4.30 -2.11
N SER A 3 -13.04 3.89 -1.08
CA SER A 3 -12.79 4.34 0.30
C SER A 3 -11.56 3.68 0.93
N PHE A 4 -11.03 2.59 0.35
CA PHE A 4 -9.93 1.87 0.98
C PHE A 4 -8.65 2.71 1.03
N CYS A 5 -8.23 3.33 -0.08
CA CYS A 5 -7.00 4.12 -0.12
C CYS A 5 -7.03 5.29 0.88
N GLU A 6 -8.15 6.02 0.92
CA GLU A 6 -8.36 7.09 1.91
C GLU A 6 -8.37 6.53 3.34
N ALA A 7 -9.18 5.51 3.62
CA ALA A 7 -9.30 4.95 4.97
C ALA A 7 -7.97 4.39 5.48
N TRP A 8 -7.23 3.67 4.63
CA TRP A 8 -5.92 3.14 4.94
C TRP A 8 -4.94 4.25 5.29
N LEU A 9 -4.81 5.26 4.42
CA LEU A 9 -3.93 6.41 4.68
C LEU A 9 -4.34 7.20 5.92
N ASP A 10 -5.64 7.41 6.13
CA ASP A 10 -6.18 8.10 7.30
C ASP A 10 -5.81 7.36 8.60
N CYS A 11 -5.91 6.03 8.61
CA CYS A 11 -5.51 5.22 9.76
C CYS A 11 -4.01 5.37 10.03
N LEU A 12 -3.18 5.26 9.00
CA LEU A 12 -1.73 5.39 9.13
C LEU A 12 -1.30 6.79 9.59
N ALA A 13 -1.88 7.85 9.02
CA ALA A 13 -1.59 9.24 9.39
C ALA A 13 -2.01 9.57 10.83
N ARG A 14 -3.02 8.88 11.36
CA ARG A 14 -3.45 8.98 12.76
C ARG A 14 -2.71 8.03 13.71
N HIS A 15 -1.74 7.26 13.21
CA HIS A 15 -1.06 6.19 13.93
C HIS A 15 -2.02 5.10 14.49
N ASP A 16 -3.17 4.90 13.86
CA ASP A 16 -4.14 3.87 14.21
C ASP A 16 -3.89 2.59 13.39
N PHE A 17 -2.81 1.88 13.73
CA PHE A 17 -2.39 0.67 13.02
C PHE A 17 -3.33 -0.53 13.28
N HIS A 18 -4.12 -0.49 14.36
CA HIS A 18 -5.17 -1.47 14.59
C HIS A 18 -6.30 -1.28 13.58
N ALA A 19 -6.80 -0.06 13.42
CA ALA A 19 -7.81 0.23 12.40
C ALA A 19 -7.29 -0.05 10.99
N ALA A 20 -6.03 0.28 10.69
CA ALA A 20 -5.42 -0.08 9.40
C ALA A 20 -5.43 -1.59 9.17
N SER A 21 -5.00 -2.37 10.17
CA SER A 21 -4.99 -3.84 10.11
C SER A 21 -6.39 -4.45 9.96
N ASP A 22 -7.45 -3.75 10.40
CA ASP A 22 -8.84 -4.20 10.24
C ASP A 22 -9.38 -3.99 8.82
N LEU A 23 -8.73 -3.14 8.01
CA LEU A 23 -9.11 -2.90 6.62
C LEU A 23 -8.61 -3.98 5.67
N ILE A 24 -7.59 -4.75 6.06
CA ILE A 24 -6.97 -5.80 5.24
C ILE A 24 -7.52 -7.19 5.57
N VAL A 25 -7.37 -8.11 4.63
CA VAL A 25 -7.81 -9.50 4.78
C VAL A 25 -6.96 -10.23 5.80
N ARG A 26 -7.54 -10.59 6.96
CA ARG A 26 -6.83 -11.23 8.09
C ARG A 26 -6.35 -12.66 7.83
N ASP A 27 -7.04 -13.38 6.95
CA ASP A 27 -6.71 -14.74 6.50
C ASP A 27 -5.94 -14.73 5.17
N GLY A 28 -5.28 -13.60 4.88
CA GLY A 28 -4.43 -13.43 3.72
C GLY A 28 -3.19 -14.31 3.74
N HIS A 29 -2.41 -14.23 2.66
CA HIS A 29 -1.20 -15.03 2.52
C HIS A 29 -0.11 -14.66 3.54
N HIS A 30 -0.13 -13.43 4.03
CA HIS A 30 0.88 -12.88 4.94
C HIS A 30 0.26 -12.57 6.32
N GLN A 31 0.99 -12.92 7.38
CA GLN A 31 0.56 -12.68 8.76
C GLN A 31 0.92 -11.26 9.21
N TRP A 32 0.17 -10.28 8.70
CA TRP A 32 0.32 -8.89 9.12
C TRP A 32 -0.27 -8.65 10.50
N THR A 33 0.49 -8.00 11.37
CA THR A 33 0.00 -7.50 12.66
C THR A 33 0.12 -5.97 12.70
N PRO A 34 -0.72 -5.28 13.50
CA PRO A 34 -0.61 -3.84 13.71
C PRO A 34 0.81 -3.39 14.08
N GLU A 35 1.49 -4.17 14.93
CA GLU A 35 2.85 -3.86 15.42
C GLU A 35 3.92 -4.03 14.33
N LEU A 36 3.70 -4.95 13.38
CA LEU A 36 4.61 -5.11 12.24
C LEU A 36 4.42 -3.94 11.26
N ILE A 37 3.17 -3.57 10.97
CA ILE A 37 2.84 -2.43 10.11
C ILE A 37 3.42 -1.15 10.70
N GLU A 38 3.15 -0.87 11.99
CA GLU A 38 3.71 0.29 12.70
C GLU A 38 5.23 0.35 12.57
N ARG A 39 5.89 -0.80 12.78
CA ARG A 39 7.35 -0.89 12.77
C ARG A 39 7.93 -0.55 11.42
N LEU A 40 7.35 -1.10 10.34
CA LEU A 40 7.82 -0.83 8.99
C LEU A 40 7.62 0.64 8.62
N PHE A 41 6.46 1.23 8.89
CA PHE A 41 6.24 2.65 8.63
C PHE A 41 7.17 3.55 9.46
N SER A 42 7.30 3.25 10.76
CA SER A 42 8.18 4.02 11.66
C SER A 42 9.65 3.96 11.24
N ASN A 43 10.08 2.89 10.58
CA ASN A 43 11.47 2.65 10.23
C ASN A 43 11.72 2.64 8.72
N TYR A 44 10.86 3.28 7.93
CA TYR A 44 11.03 3.42 6.48
C TYR A 44 11.18 2.06 5.76
N GLY A 45 10.18 1.19 5.94
CA GLY A 45 10.13 -0.14 5.33
C GLY A 45 11.05 -1.18 5.99
N ARG A 46 11.67 -0.89 7.14
CA ARG A 46 12.61 -1.80 7.82
C ARG A 46 12.06 -2.34 9.14
N THR A 47 12.46 -3.55 9.50
CA THR A 47 12.15 -4.10 10.82
C THR A 47 13.06 -3.52 11.90
N GLU A 48 14.27 -3.10 11.54
CA GLU A 48 15.23 -2.49 12.45
C GLU A 48 15.05 -0.97 12.52
N PRO A 49 15.30 -0.35 13.70
CA PRO A 49 15.33 1.09 13.83
C PRO A 49 16.32 1.75 12.87
N LEU A 50 15.97 2.94 12.37
CA LEU A 50 16.90 3.76 11.61
C LEU A 50 18.14 4.10 12.45
N ARG A 51 19.32 4.15 11.82
CA ARG A 51 20.58 4.50 12.51
C ARG A 51 20.54 5.85 13.23
N SER A 52 19.72 6.77 12.73
CA SER A 52 19.49 8.09 13.33
C SER A 52 18.64 8.05 14.60
N GLY A 53 17.95 6.94 14.89
CA GLY A 53 16.94 6.84 15.94
C GLY A 53 15.63 7.58 15.63
N ARG A 54 15.55 8.28 14.49
CA ARG A 54 14.33 8.96 14.04
C ARG A 54 13.28 7.92 13.64
N LYS A 55 12.01 8.24 13.91
CA LYS A 55 10.86 7.52 13.35
C LYS A 55 10.21 8.37 12.26
N CYS A 56 9.75 7.71 11.20
CA CYS A 56 8.93 8.32 10.16
C CYS A 56 7.46 8.29 10.56
N ALA A 57 6.70 9.30 10.14
CA ALA A 57 5.26 9.37 10.30
C ALA A 57 4.59 9.59 8.95
N VAL A 58 3.50 8.85 8.70
CA VAL A 58 2.69 9.05 7.49
C VAL A 58 2.01 10.40 7.57
N THR A 59 2.13 11.17 6.49
CA THR A 59 1.47 12.46 6.33
C THR A 59 0.22 12.27 5.47
N SER A 60 -0.78 13.13 5.63
CA SER A 60 -1.91 13.15 4.71
C SER A 60 -1.47 13.64 3.33
N PRO A 61 -1.92 13.03 2.20
CA PRO A 61 -1.49 13.41 0.85
C PRO A 61 -1.67 14.89 0.49
N ASP A 62 -2.70 15.55 1.03
CA ASP A 62 -3.00 16.98 0.81
C ASP A 62 -2.03 17.94 1.50
N LEU A 63 -1.29 17.45 2.51
CA LEU A 63 -0.28 18.22 3.24
C LEU A 63 1.15 17.93 2.77
N ALA A 64 1.33 16.92 1.93
CA ALA A 64 2.65 16.50 1.46
C ALA A 64 3.16 17.37 0.31
N ILE A 65 4.46 17.65 0.31
CA ILE A 65 5.14 18.28 -0.82
C ILE A 65 5.81 17.23 -1.71
N GLY A 66 6.01 17.58 -2.99
CA GLY A 66 6.58 16.68 -4.01
C GLY A 66 5.50 15.98 -4.83
N VAL A 67 5.88 14.89 -5.49
CA VAL A 67 4.96 14.02 -6.24
C VAL A 67 5.17 12.56 -5.81
N PRO A 68 4.12 11.72 -5.83
CA PRO A 68 4.27 10.28 -5.62
C PRO A 68 5.27 9.69 -6.61
N SER A 69 6.00 8.66 -6.17
CA SER A 69 7.04 8.02 -6.99
C SER A 69 6.44 7.32 -8.21
N LEU A 70 5.29 6.65 -8.01
CA LEU A 70 4.61 5.82 -9.00
C LEU A 70 5.54 4.80 -9.67
N SER A 71 6.60 4.39 -8.96
CA SER A 71 7.73 3.61 -9.48
C SER A 71 7.34 2.21 -9.99
N ARG A 72 6.10 1.77 -9.78
CA ARG A 72 5.53 0.50 -10.27
C ARG A 72 4.70 0.60 -11.55
N LEU A 73 4.50 1.78 -12.15
CA LEU A 73 3.61 1.99 -13.33
C LEU A 73 3.80 0.94 -14.45
N GLN A 74 4.98 0.35 -14.56
CA GLN A 74 5.27 -0.85 -15.33
C GLN A 74 5.82 -1.94 -14.41
N VAL A 75 5.18 -3.11 -14.41
CA VAL A 75 5.74 -4.33 -13.82
C VAL A 75 6.11 -5.23 -15.00
N ASP A 76 7.41 -5.46 -15.19
CA ASP A 76 7.89 -6.53 -16.05
C ASP A 76 7.66 -7.83 -15.27
N ASP A 77 6.51 -8.48 -15.49
CA ASP A 77 6.34 -9.89 -15.12
C ASP A 77 6.77 -10.73 -16.32
N ASP A 78 7.42 -11.87 -16.07
CA ASP A 78 8.26 -12.60 -17.04
C ASP A 78 7.52 -13.03 -18.34
N ASP A 79 6.18 -12.93 -18.39
CA ASP A 79 5.35 -13.31 -19.53
C ASP A 79 4.35 -12.24 -20.02
N ASP A 80 4.14 -11.10 -19.31
CA ASP A 80 3.13 -10.07 -19.68
C ASP A 80 3.50 -8.64 -19.22
N VAL A 81 3.39 -7.65 -20.11
CA VAL A 81 3.47 -6.22 -19.75
C VAL A 81 2.10 -5.75 -19.26
N CYS A 82 1.90 -5.76 -17.95
CA CYS A 82 0.70 -5.17 -17.34
C CYS A 82 0.91 -3.67 -17.11
N THR A 83 0.16 -2.82 -17.82
CA THR A 83 0.17 -1.37 -17.57
C THR A 83 -0.81 -1.03 -16.45
N GLY A 84 -0.29 -0.42 -15.38
CA GLY A 84 -1.12 0.05 -14.28
C GLY A 84 -1.86 1.33 -14.63
N GLU A 85 -3.07 1.48 -14.10
CA GLU A 85 -3.84 2.72 -14.20
C GLU A 85 -3.70 3.53 -12.92
N VAL A 86 -3.18 4.76 -13.04
CA VAL A 86 -3.20 5.72 -11.93
C VAL A 86 -4.66 6.10 -11.65
N HIS A 87 -5.04 6.02 -10.38
CA HIS A 87 -6.38 6.36 -9.98
C HIS A 87 -6.65 7.87 -10.14
N SER A 88 -7.70 8.23 -10.90
CA SER A 88 -8.01 9.63 -11.24
C SER A 88 -8.21 10.56 -10.03
N ARG A 89 -8.68 10.02 -8.90
CA ARG A 89 -8.84 10.77 -7.63
C ARG A 89 -7.64 10.64 -6.68
N TYR A 90 -6.84 9.59 -6.83
CA TYR A 90 -5.77 9.25 -5.89
C TYR A 90 -4.48 9.13 -6.69
N PRO A 91 -3.79 10.25 -6.94
CA PRO A 91 -2.62 10.28 -7.83
C PRO A 91 -1.38 9.55 -7.25
N PHE A 92 -1.55 8.89 -6.10
CA PHE A 92 -0.59 8.05 -5.40
C PHE A 92 -0.99 6.56 -5.39
N ALA A 93 -2.11 6.22 -6.04
CA ALA A 93 -2.64 4.88 -6.13
C ALA A 93 -2.59 4.41 -7.58
N VAL A 94 -2.03 3.23 -7.81
CA VAL A 94 -2.01 2.58 -9.12
C VAL A 94 -2.68 1.22 -9.01
N TYR A 95 -3.58 0.93 -9.95
CA TYR A 95 -4.31 -0.32 -10.02
C TYR A 95 -3.86 -1.12 -11.25
N TRP A 96 -3.71 -2.42 -11.08
CA TRP A 96 -3.57 -3.38 -12.17
C TRP A 96 -4.72 -4.35 -12.04
N PHE A 97 -5.58 -4.45 -13.05
CA PHE A 97 -6.58 -5.50 -13.11
C PHE A 97 -6.12 -6.54 -14.11
N LEU A 98 -6.29 -7.80 -13.73
CA LEU A 98 -6.00 -8.93 -14.58
C LEU A 98 -7.25 -9.29 -15.40
N ASP A 99 -7.06 -9.83 -16.60
CA ASP A 99 -8.15 -10.35 -17.45
C ASP A 99 -8.83 -11.59 -16.84
N GLY A 100 -8.20 -12.20 -15.83
CA GLY A 100 -8.74 -13.28 -15.02
C GLY A 100 -8.03 -13.38 -13.67
N PRO A 101 -8.55 -14.15 -12.70
CA PRO A 101 -7.90 -14.29 -11.41
C PRO A 101 -6.51 -14.93 -11.56
N SER A 102 -5.55 -14.43 -10.78
CA SER A 102 -4.21 -15.02 -10.65
C SER A 102 -4.28 -16.44 -10.08
N HIS A 103 -3.15 -17.14 -10.09
CA HIS A 103 -3.04 -18.47 -9.44
C HIS A 103 -3.35 -18.44 -7.93
N LYS A 104 -3.28 -17.27 -7.29
CA LYS A 104 -3.66 -17.04 -5.88
C LYS A 104 -5.12 -16.55 -5.72
N GLY A 105 -5.85 -16.38 -6.82
CA GLY A 105 -7.23 -15.87 -6.82
C GLY A 105 -7.35 -14.35 -6.76
N ALA A 106 -6.25 -13.61 -6.87
CA ALA A 106 -6.27 -12.14 -6.94
C ALA A 106 -6.79 -11.68 -8.30
N LEU A 107 -7.65 -10.67 -8.31
CA LEU A 107 -8.17 -10.02 -9.52
C LEU A 107 -7.22 -8.96 -10.07
N GLY A 108 -6.15 -8.65 -9.33
CA GLY A 108 -5.29 -7.53 -9.62
C GLY A 108 -4.50 -7.08 -8.40
N TRP A 109 -3.82 -5.95 -8.54
CA TRP A 109 -3.00 -5.34 -7.50
C TRP A 109 -3.32 -3.87 -7.33
N LEU A 110 -3.10 -3.39 -6.11
CA LEU A 110 -3.11 -1.98 -5.75
C LEU A 110 -1.73 -1.63 -5.18
N HIS A 111 -1.09 -0.63 -5.75
CA HIS A 111 0.11 -0.01 -5.23
C HIS A 111 -0.24 1.35 -4.64
N LEU A 112 0.20 1.60 -3.41
CA LEU A 112 -0.01 2.86 -2.71
C LEU A 112 1.32 3.42 -2.25
N ASP A 113 1.67 4.60 -2.75
CA ASP A 113 2.82 5.37 -2.26
C ASP A 113 2.43 6.18 -1.02
N TYR A 114 3.41 6.43 -0.16
CA TYR A 114 3.21 7.18 1.07
C TYR A 114 4.01 8.48 1.11
N PRO A 115 3.41 9.57 1.59
CA PRO A 115 4.19 10.68 2.06
C PRO A 115 4.57 10.48 3.52
N LEU A 116 5.85 10.66 3.81
CA LEU A 116 6.44 10.55 5.14
C LEU A 116 7.04 11.89 5.56
N ASP A 117 6.79 12.29 6.81
CA ASP A 117 7.38 13.49 7.41
C ASP A 117 7.19 14.77 6.56
N GLY A 118 6.04 14.91 5.90
CA GLY A 118 5.70 16.06 5.04
C GLY A 118 6.10 15.93 3.57
N GLN A 119 6.76 14.85 3.14
CA GLN A 119 7.27 14.71 1.78
C GLN A 119 6.86 13.37 1.18
N TRP A 120 6.52 13.34 -0.11
CA TRP A 120 6.39 12.07 -0.84
C TRP A 120 7.70 11.27 -0.78
N SER A 121 7.59 9.97 -0.53
CA SER A 121 8.73 9.06 -0.45
C SER A 121 8.60 7.90 -1.44
N ASP A 122 9.63 7.07 -1.51
CA ASP A 122 9.67 5.82 -2.27
C ASP A 122 9.16 4.61 -1.45
N LEU A 123 8.53 4.87 -0.30
CA LEU A 123 7.92 3.81 0.52
C LEU A 123 6.51 3.57 0.01
N SER A 124 6.20 2.30 -0.26
CA SER A 124 4.92 1.92 -0.81
C SER A 124 4.41 0.61 -0.22
N SER A 125 3.11 0.36 -0.37
CA SER A 125 2.50 -0.94 -0.06
C SER A 125 1.84 -1.50 -1.31
N ILE A 126 1.89 -2.82 -1.39
CA ILE A 126 1.28 -3.58 -2.48
C ILE A 126 0.22 -4.48 -1.87
N PHE A 127 -0.96 -4.43 -2.43
CA PHE A 127 -2.11 -5.22 -2.02
C PHE A 127 -2.57 -6.09 -3.18
N ASP A 128 -2.84 -7.35 -2.90
CA ASP A 128 -3.67 -8.19 -3.77
C ASP A 128 -5.14 -7.73 -3.65
N ILE A 129 -5.81 -7.55 -4.79
CA ILE A 129 -7.24 -7.27 -4.86
C ILE A 129 -7.96 -8.61 -4.95
N VAL A 130 -8.69 -9.01 -3.91
CA VAL A 130 -9.32 -10.33 -3.85
C VAL A 130 -10.84 -10.22 -3.78
N PRO A 131 -11.60 -11.18 -4.36
CA PRO A 131 -13.04 -11.20 -4.26
C PRO A 131 -13.47 -11.69 -2.87
N ARG A 132 -14.35 -10.94 -2.18
CA ARG A 132 -14.93 -11.34 -0.89
C ARG A 132 -16.40 -10.91 -0.80
N SER A 133 -17.31 -11.87 -0.67
CA SER A 133 -18.76 -11.65 -0.51
C SER A 133 -19.38 -10.70 -1.56
N GLY A 134 -18.93 -10.79 -2.81
CA GLY A 134 -19.41 -9.94 -3.90
C GLY A 134 -18.84 -8.52 -3.93
N GLN A 135 -17.81 -8.24 -3.12
CA GLN A 135 -17.05 -6.99 -3.12
C GLN A 135 -15.55 -7.27 -3.30
N HIS A 136 -14.77 -6.23 -3.57
CA HIS A 136 -13.32 -6.30 -3.54
C HIS A 136 -12.81 -6.06 -2.11
N ALA A 137 -11.93 -6.93 -1.64
CA ALA A 137 -11.14 -6.77 -0.44
C ALA A 137 -9.65 -6.68 -0.81
N PHE A 138 -8.83 -6.26 0.15
CA PHE A 138 -7.41 -6.01 -0.07
C PHE A 138 -6.60 -6.87 0.89
N ASP A 139 -5.77 -7.76 0.36
CA ASP A 139 -4.78 -8.51 1.13
C ASP A 139 -3.44 -7.81 1.01
N LEU A 140 -2.83 -7.41 2.12
CA LEU A 140 -1.54 -6.73 2.10
C LEU A 140 -0.46 -7.76 1.74
N GLU A 141 0.25 -7.54 0.65
CA GLU A 141 1.33 -8.43 0.22
C GLU A 141 2.65 -7.99 0.86
N ARG A 142 2.96 -6.70 0.78
CA ARG A 142 4.26 -6.15 1.16
C ARG A 142 4.22 -4.65 1.40
N ILE A 143 5.17 -4.20 2.21
CA ILE A 143 5.54 -2.80 2.42
C ILE A 143 7.02 -2.71 2.09
N GLU A 144 7.39 -1.96 1.06
CA GLU A 144 8.77 -1.93 0.55
C GLU A 144 9.19 -0.53 0.08
N VAL A 145 10.50 -0.33 0.01
CA VAL A 145 11.14 0.85 -0.58
C VAL A 145 11.46 0.54 -2.02
N MET A 146 11.03 1.39 -2.95
CA MET A 146 11.11 1.20 -4.40
C MET A 146 12.24 1.98 -5.07
#